data_AF-F4HID3-F1
#
_entry.id   AF-F4HID3-F1
#
_cell.length_a   1.000
_cell.length_b   1.000
_cell.length_c   1.000
_cell.angle_alpha   90.00
_cell.angle_beta   90.00
_cell.angle_gamma   90.00
#
_symmetry.space_group_name_H-M   'P 1'
#
loop_
_entity.id
_entity.type
_entity.pdbx_description
1 polymer ?
#
loop_
_entity_poly.entity_id
_entity_poly.type
_entity_poly.pdbx_seq_one_letter_code
_entity_poly.pdbx_strand_id
1 'polypeptide(L)'
;MNENTVSAKDVFNQIAEQMNITLEEKTKEVEKIEKQEVLQEEIEVKKRKYIGKSARINAELMKEALRELKKAHERSYQPEVTQAIERAVRLLKVIIKENEEMFPRVLRSNTSD
;
A
#
# COMPACT_ATOMS: atom_id res chain seq x y z
N MET A 1 12.33 -32.36 2.01
CA MET A 1 13.07 -31.10 2.12
C MET A 1 12.37 -30.14 1.17
N ASN A 2 11.41 -29.36 1.66
CA ASN A 2 10.53 -28.58 0.80
C ASN A 2 10.91 -27.09 0.90
N GLU A 3 11.45 -26.62 -0.22
CA GLU A 3 11.24 -25.32 -0.87
C GLU A 3 11.31 -24.04 -0.03
N ASN A 4 12.24 -23.17 -0.43
CA ASN A 4 12.45 -21.75 -0.10
C ASN A 4 11.16 -20.89 -0.10
N THR A 5 10.21 -21.12 0.81
CA THR A 5 9.11 -20.18 1.04
C THR A 5 9.64 -19.03 1.87
N VAL A 6 10.22 -18.03 1.21
CA VAL A 6 10.56 -16.77 1.87
C VAL A 6 9.25 -16.05 2.18
N SER A 7 8.92 -15.89 3.46
CA SER A 7 7.73 -15.16 3.87
C SER A 7 7.89 -13.68 3.53
N ALA A 8 6.86 -13.06 2.96
CA ALA A 8 6.85 -11.62 2.72
C ALA A 8 7.12 -10.81 4.01
N LYS A 9 6.68 -11.34 5.16
CA LYS A 9 6.96 -10.74 6.47
C LYS A 9 8.45 -10.73 6.78
N ASP A 10 9.15 -11.82 6.50
CA ASP A 10 10.59 -11.94 6.80
C ASP A 10 11.42 -11.04 5.88
N VAL A 11 11.06 -10.98 4.59
CA VAL A 11 11.69 -10.05 3.62
C VAL A 11 11.49 -8.60 4.09
N PHE A 12 10.27 -8.26 4.50
CA PHE A 12 9.96 -6.90 4.92
C PHE A 12 10.73 -6.51 6.19
N ASN A 13 10.77 -7.39 7.19
CA ASN A 13 11.51 -7.15 8.43
C ASN A 13 13.01 -6.96 8.16
N GLN A 14 13.61 -7.80 7.32
CA GLN A 14 15.02 -7.66 6.94
C GLN A 14 15.31 -6.32 6.26
N ILE A 15 14.46 -5.89 5.33
CA ILE A 15 14.61 -4.60 4.65
C ILE A 15 14.42 -3.44 5.64
N ALA A 16 13.43 -3.52 6.54
CA ALA A 16 13.17 -2.49 7.54
C ALA A 16 14.36 -2.32 8.49
N GLU A 17 14.96 -3.42 8.95
CA GLU A 17 16.19 -3.42 9.76
C GLU A 17 17.36 -2.76 9.03
N GLN A 18 17.59 -3.10 7.76
CA GLN A 18 18.64 -2.47 6.94
C GLN A 18 18.43 -0.96 6.77
N MET A 19 17.17 -0.51 6.75
CA MET A 19 16.81 0.90 6.62
C MET A 19 16.67 1.63 7.96
N ASN A 20 16.95 0.98 9.10
CA ASN A 20 16.71 1.48 10.46
C ASN A 20 15.26 1.97 10.69
N ILE A 21 14.28 1.33 10.04
CA ILE A 21 12.86 1.62 10.23
C ILE A 21 12.36 0.76 11.39
N THR A 22 11.99 1.39 12.50
CA THR A 22 11.32 0.71 13.62
C THR A 22 9.80 0.73 13.38
N LEU A 23 9.23 -0.45 13.14
CA LEU A 23 7.79 -0.63 13.09
C LEU A 23 7.29 -0.93 14.50
N GLU A 24 6.56 -0.01 15.12
CA GLU A 24 5.79 -0.36 16.32
C GLU A 24 4.70 -1.35 15.89
N GLU A 25 4.77 -2.61 16.34
CA GLU A 25 3.68 -3.58 16.17
C GLU A 25 2.45 -3.12 16.97
N LYS A 26 1.68 -2.17 16.44
CA LYS A 26 0.33 -1.84 16.91
C LYS A 26 -0.70 -2.82 16.34
N THR A 27 -0.43 -4.12 16.43
CA THR A 27 -1.29 -5.17 15.85
C THR A 27 -2.57 -5.42 16.65
N LYS A 28 -2.73 -4.85 17.86
CA LYS A 28 -3.94 -5.07 18.70
C LYS A 28 -4.92 -3.89 18.79
N GLU A 29 -4.50 -2.66 18.47
CA GLU A 29 -5.40 -1.49 18.50
C GLU A 29 -6.10 -1.27 17.16
N VAL A 30 -5.44 -1.56 16.04
CA VAL A 30 -5.99 -1.30 14.69
C VAL A 30 -7.21 -2.19 14.40
N GLU A 31 -7.17 -3.48 14.76
CA GLU A 31 -8.33 -4.39 14.60
C GLU A 31 -9.54 -3.98 15.45
N LYS A 32 -9.31 -3.36 16.62
CA LYS A 32 -10.41 -2.89 17.49
C LYS A 32 -11.04 -1.60 16.97
N ILE A 33 -10.24 -0.71 16.39
CA ILE A 33 -10.73 0.54 15.79
C ILE A 33 -11.48 0.25 14.49
N GLU A 34 -10.97 -0.65 13.64
CA GLU A 34 -11.64 -1.07 12.41
C GLU A 34 -12.99 -1.76 12.69
N LYS A 35 -13.06 -2.66 13.68
CA LYS A 35 -14.35 -3.28 14.06
C LYS A 35 -15.38 -2.30 14.60
N GLN A 36 -14.94 -1.23 15.25
CA GLN A 36 -15.85 -0.23 15.83
C GLN A 36 -16.37 0.76 14.78
N GLU A 37 -15.56 1.08 13.75
CA GLU A 37 -15.99 1.87 12.59
C GLU A 37 -16.95 1.06 11.68
N VAL A 38 -16.66 -0.22 11.42
CA VAL A 38 -17.50 -1.09 10.57
C VAL A 38 -18.91 -1.27 11.14
N LEU A 39 -19.08 -1.30 12.47
CA LEU A 39 -20.39 -1.41 13.13
C LEU A 39 -21.26 -0.13 13.01
N GLN A 40 -20.68 1.02 12.68
CA GLN A 40 -21.45 2.26 12.42
C GLN A 40 -21.80 2.44 10.93
N GLU A 41 -21.20 1.67 10.02
CA GLU A 41 -21.30 1.87 8.57
C GLU A 41 -22.52 1.22 7.89
N GLU A 42 -23.29 0.39 8.59
CA GLU A 42 -24.54 -0.18 8.03
C GLU A 42 -25.72 0.81 7.99
N ILE A 43 -25.57 2.02 8.52
CA ILE A 43 -26.63 3.04 8.56
C ILE A 43 -26.16 4.35 7.91
N GLU A 44 -26.05 4.39 6.58
CA GLU A 44 -26.55 5.51 5.76
C GLU A 44 -26.27 5.26 4.26
N VAL A 45 -27.23 4.61 3.61
CA VAL A 45 -27.36 4.57 2.16
C VAL A 45 -27.61 6.00 1.64
N LYS A 46 -26.73 6.48 0.74
CA LYS A 46 -26.73 7.76 -0.03
C LYS A 46 -26.09 9.01 0.62
N LYS A 47 -24.85 8.92 1.12
CA LYS A 47 -23.95 10.08 1.26
C LYS A 47 -22.54 9.67 0.85
N ARG A 48 -21.73 10.63 0.37
CA ARG A 48 -20.34 10.45 -0.10
C ARG A 48 -19.64 9.34 0.69
N LYS A 49 -19.16 8.26 0.03
CA LYS A 49 -18.37 7.19 0.69
C LYS A 49 -17.36 7.85 1.63
N TYR A 50 -17.56 7.71 2.93
CA TYR A 50 -16.66 8.26 3.91
C TYR A 50 -15.35 7.49 3.76
N ILE A 51 -14.31 8.19 3.31
CA ILE A 51 -12.99 7.59 3.28
C ILE A 51 -12.42 7.74 4.68
N GLY A 52 -12.25 6.61 5.39
CA GLY A 52 -11.62 6.56 6.71
C GLY A 52 -10.22 7.18 6.74
N LYS A 53 -9.78 7.63 7.91
CA LYS A 53 -8.45 8.26 8.07
C LYS A 53 -7.31 7.31 7.69
N SER A 54 -7.43 6.04 8.04
CA SER A 54 -6.49 4.96 7.69
C SER A 54 -6.34 4.82 6.17
N ALA A 55 -7.45 4.71 5.44
CA ALA A 55 -7.45 4.63 3.98
C ALA A 55 -6.79 5.85 3.30
N ARG A 56 -6.97 7.07 3.85
CA ARG A 56 -6.26 8.25 3.33
C ARG A 56 -4.76 8.18 3.55
N ILE A 57 -4.32 7.77 4.74
CA ILE A 57 -2.89 7.60 5.06
C ILE A 57 -2.29 6.53 4.15
N ASN A 58 -2.96 5.39 4.01
CA ASN A 58 -2.54 4.31 3.12
C ASN A 58 -2.43 4.76 1.66
N ALA A 59 -3.39 5.56 1.18
CA ALA A 59 -3.33 6.12 -0.16
C ALA A 59 -2.13 7.06 -0.36
N GLU A 60 -1.83 7.93 0.59
CA GLU A 60 -0.67 8.83 0.49
C GLU A 60 0.66 8.08 0.57
N LEU A 61 0.77 7.09 1.47
CA LEU A 61 1.95 6.21 1.53
C LEU A 61 2.16 5.43 0.22
N MET A 62 1.07 4.90 -0.35
CA MET A 62 1.13 4.18 -1.63
C MET A 62 1.53 5.11 -2.79
N LYS A 63 1.03 6.34 -2.82
CA LYS A 63 1.47 7.35 -3.81
C LYS A 63 2.96 7.66 -3.66
N GLU A 64 3.46 7.78 -2.44
CA GLU A 64 4.87 8.04 -2.20
C GLU A 64 5.74 6.84 -2.63
N ALA A 65 5.32 5.61 -2.32
CA ALA A 65 6.00 4.41 -2.80
C ALA A 65 6.08 4.36 -4.34
N LEU A 66 4.99 4.70 -5.04
CA LEU A 66 4.98 4.79 -6.51
C LEU A 66 5.90 5.92 -7.04
N ARG A 67 6.01 7.06 -6.34
CA ARG A 67 6.95 8.14 -6.70
C ARG A 67 8.41 7.69 -6.53
N GLU A 68 8.74 7.01 -5.44
CA GLU A 68 10.09 6.48 -5.21
C GLU A 68 10.45 5.43 -6.26
N LEU A 69 9.54 4.52 -6.61
CA LEU A 69 9.74 3.57 -7.71
C LEU A 69 9.97 4.26 -9.05
N LYS A 70 9.25 5.36 -9.33
CA LYS A 70 9.48 6.16 -10.53
C LYS A 70 10.87 6.80 -10.54
N LYS A 71 11.30 7.41 -9.43
CA LYS A 71 12.65 7.99 -9.30
C LYS A 71 13.73 6.92 -9.48
N ALA A 72 13.53 5.72 -8.92
CA ALA A 72 14.45 4.61 -9.05
C ALA A 72 14.53 4.09 -10.50
N HIS A 73 13.40 4.02 -11.21
CA HIS A 73 13.36 3.67 -12.63
C HIS A 73 14.13 4.68 -13.49
N GLU A 74 13.91 5.98 -13.28
CA GLU A 74 14.55 7.05 -14.03
C GLU A 74 16.08 7.14 -13.80
N ARG A 75 16.55 6.72 -12.62
CA ARG A 75 17.97 6.78 -12.23
C ARG A 75 18.72 5.46 -12.46
N SER A 76 18.02 4.36 -12.72
CA SER A 76 18.65 3.06 -12.92
C SER A 76 19.13 2.91 -14.35
N TYR A 77 20.40 2.55 -14.51
CA TYR A 77 20.99 2.21 -15.81
C TYR A 77 21.05 0.70 -16.05
N GLN A 78 20.66 -0.12 -15.06
CA GLN A 78 20.67 -1.56 -15.14
C GLN A 78 19.32 -2.07 -15.69
N PRO A 79 19.29 -2.77 -16.84
CA PRO A 79 18.04 -3.25 -17.44
C PRO A 79 17.23 -4.18 -16.53
N GLU A 80 17.91 -5.06 -15.79
CA GLU A 80 17.28 -6.02 -14.88
C GLU A 80 16.52 -5.33 -13.73
N VAL A 81 17.15 -4.31 -13.14
CA VAL A 81 16.55 -3.48 -12.08
C VAL A 81 15.33 -2.72 -12.63
N THR A 82 15.48 -2.14 -13.82
CA THR A 82 14.40 -1.42 -14.50
C THR A 82 13.19 -2.32 -14.75
N GLN A 83 13.41 -3.53 -15.27
CA GLN A 83 12.37 -4.54 -15.47
C GLN A 83 11.75 -5.04 -14.16
N ALA A 84 12.53 -5.18 -13.09
CA ALA A 84 12.01 -5.53 -11.77
C ALA A 84 11.09 -4.44 -11.22
N ILE A 85 11.47 -3.17 -11.35
CA ILE A 85 10.65 -2.02 -10.95
C ILE A 85 9.35 -1.98 -11.77
N GLU A 86 9.41 -2.14 -13.09
CA GLU A 86 8.21 -2.17 -13.94
C GLU A 86 7.25 -3.30 -13.55
N ARG A 87 7.78 -4.49 -13.24
CA ARG A 87 6.98 -5.62 -12.73
C ARG A 87 6.34 -5.29 -11.39
N ALA A 88 7.09 -4.72 -10.44
CA ALA A 88 6.57 -4.31 -9.14
C ALA A 88 5.44 -3.28 -9.28
N VAL A 89 5.60 -2.27 -10.14
CA VAL A 89 4.56 -1.27 -10.42
C VAL A 89 3.31 -1.91 -11.02
N ARG A 90 3.44 -2.90 -11.91
CA ARG A 90 2.27 -3.63 -12.45
C ARG A 90 1.52 -4.38 -11.35
N LEU A 91 2.23 -5.06 -10.45
CA LEU A 91 1.62 -5.75 -9.31
C LEU A 91 0.90 -4.78 -8.38
N LEU A 92 1.55 -3.67 -8.02
CA LEU A 92 0.95 -2.63 -7.17
C LEU A 92 -0.31 -2.04 -7.81
N LYS A 93 -0.33 -1.79 -9.12
CA LYS A 93 -1.54 -1.33 -9.82
C LYS A 93 -2.71 -2.29 -9.66
N VAL A 94 -2.47 -3.60 -9.76
CA VAL A 94 -3.51 -4.62 -9.54
C VAL A 94 -3.97 -4.58 -8.09
N ILE A 95 -3.04 -4.61 -7.12
CA ILE A 95 -3.37 -4.56 -5.68
C ILE A 95 -4.22 -3.34 -5.35
N ILE A 96 -3.84 -2.15 -5.82
CA ILE A 96 -4.56 -0.91 -5.58
C ILE A 96 -5.97 -0.98 -6.19
N LYS A 97 -6.09 -1.49 -7.42
CA LYS A 97 -7.38 -1.61 -8.12
C LYS A 97 -8.33 -2.56 -7.41
N GLU A 98 -7.84 -3.71 -6.96
CA GLU A 98 -8.65 -4.69 -6.21
C GLU A 98 -8.99 -4.20 -4.79
N ASN A 99 -8.25 -3.22 -4.25
CA ASN A 99 -8.42 -2.69 -2.89
C ASN A 99 -8.67 -1.16 -2.88
N GLU A 100 -9.53 -0.65 -3.75
CA GLU A 100 -9.81 0.81 -3.88
C GLU A 100 -10.32 1.44 -2.56
N GLU A 101 -10.95 0.67 -1.67
CA GLU A 101 -11.40 1.17 -0.36
C GLU A 101 -10.23 1.45 0.60
N MET A 102 -9.17 0.66 0.51
CA MET A 102 -7.94 0.82 1.28
C MET A 102 -6.96 1.82 0.65
N PHE A 103 -6.98 1.94 -0.68
CA PHE A 103 -6.11 2.83 -1.46
C PHE A 103 -6.90 3.80 -2.36
N PRO A 104 -7.79 4.61 -1.77
CA PRO A 104 -8.71 5.45 -2.53
C PRO A 104 -7.98 6.48 -3.38
N ARG A 105 -8.42 6.61 -4.64
CA ARG A 105 -7.94 7.65 -5.58
C ARG A 105 -6.45 7.59 -5.90
N VAL A 106 -5.75 6.50 -5.60
CA VAL A 106 -4.31 6.37 -5.91
C VAL A 106 -4.08 6.26 -7.43
N LEU A 107 -4.95 5.55 -8.16
CA LEU A 107 -4.85 5.39 -9.61
C LEU A 107 -5.57 6.47 -10.43
N ARG A 108 -6.36 7.33 -9.79
CA ARG A 108 -7.09 8.38 -10.50
C ARG A 108 -6.13 9.49 -10.87
N SER A 109 -6.14 9.92 -12.13
CA SER A 109 -5.45 11.14 -12.54
C SER A 109 -6.08 12.35 -11.83
N ASN A 110 -5.25 13.36 -11.49
CA ASN A 110 -5.70 14.62 -10.88
C ASN A 110 -6.66 15.44 -11.77
N THR A 111 -7.08 14.91 -12.91
CA THR A 111 -8.16 15.45 -13.73
C THR A 111 -9.49 15.17 -13.04
N SER A 112 -9.84 16.05 -12.12
CA SER A 112 -11.23 16.36 -11.80
C SER A 112 -11.46 17.79 -12.30
N ASP A 113 -12.34 17.93 -13.29
CA ASP A 113 -13.04 19.16 -13.62
C ASP A 113 -13.67 19.82 -12.37
#